data_AF-K1R958-F1
#
_entry.id   AF-K1R958-F1
#
_cell.length_a   1.000
_cell.length_b   1.000
_cell.length_c   1.000
_cell.angle_alpha   90.00
_cell.angle_beta   90.00
_cell.angle_gamma   90.00
#
_symmetry.space_group_name_H-M   'P 1'
#
loop_
_entity.id
_entity.type
_entity.pdbx_description
1 polymer ?
#
loop_
_entity_poly.entity_id
_entity_poly.type
_entity_poly.pdbx_seq_one_letter_code
_entity_poly.pdbx_strand_id
1 'polypeptide(L)'
;MAAPMEHRREVNKNAKKSLVLPYIHRAIGSHHLPFSNLVFVHFDSHPDMLIPKDMPADETFNKEILYENISIENWIMPMIYAGHISVILWVKPPWCSQIEDKNIHFYVGKCVTTGTLRCSCKESYFVSETLYRPESQLTNKKLVQLVVFTLRPNGWREESGLYKSAEDTQQEHKGNVRKGNAKEAVNKGQINKSSKVQEKLAGGETDSEQNKNNVDECVMGNSVNEKTNNTCVKCGGLHGTVILDIDLDFYSTKNPFLEVFTPSQYKILQELYRFQAPTSNSDEDIEACVVKREKELNHLKQEFLKFSQCSEPLLSHPKANQIKALVEDLQSCQTEGGDAVNFDLLHEAGCTCDDTELPHHVSNQEQMNLLVDATQEFLSHLKRPTIITMARSSQDDYCPPDQVESIQNSVLEILQDLYLEIELTVDYE
;
A
#
# COMPACT_ATOMS: atom_id res chain seq x y z
N MET A 1 -32.39 17.80 -0.21
CA MET A 1 -31.85 19.15 -0.48
C MET A 1 -30.38 19.08 -0.15
N ALA A 2 -29.53 18.95 -1.17
CA ALA A 2 -28.08 18.88 -0.98
C ALA A 2 -27.57 20.24 -0.52
N ALA A 3 -26.77 20.25 0.55
CA ALA A 3 -26.16 21.48 1.06
C ALA A 3 -25.12 22.03 0.07
N PRO A 4 -24.97 23.37 -0.06
CA PRO A 4 -24.01 23.98 -0.97
C PRO A 4 -22.55 23.66 -0.62
N MET A 5 -21.72 23.41 -1.64
CA MET A 5 -20.34 22.94 -1.53
C MET A 5 -19.35 23.89 -0.82
N GLU A 6 -19.71 25.13 -0.51
CA GLU A 6 -18.91 25.98 0.39
C GLU A 6 -18.82 25.40 1.80
N HIS A 7 -19.86 24.70 2.27
CA HIS A 7 -19.79 23.95 3.54
C HIS A 7 -18.84 22.74 3.44
N ARG A 8 -18.66 22.16 2.24
CA ARG A 8 -17.68 21.08 2.02
C ARG A 8 -16.23 21.55 2.07
N ARG A 9 -15.93 22.84 1.79
CA ARG A 9 -14.55 23.37 1.87
C ARG A 9 -14.05 23.54 3.31
N GLU A 10 -14.90 23.96 4.24
CA GLU A 10 -14.56 24.00 5.67
C GLU A 10 -14.57 22.61 6.31
N VAL A 11 -15.51 21.75 5.91
CA VAL A 11 -15.53 20.34 6.33
C VAL A 11 -14.29 19.60 5.83
N ASN A 12 -13.77 19.86 4.62
CA ASN A 12 -12.57 19.18 4.08
C ASN A 12 -11.25 19.52 4.80
N LYS A 13 -11.11 20.71 5.40
CA LYS A 13 -9.93 21.01 6.23
C LYS A 13 -9.94 20.32 7.59
N ASN A 14 -11.13 19.95 8.08
CA ASN A 14 -11.28 19.19 9.32
C ASN A 14 -11.37 17.67 9.09
N ALA A 15 -11.91 17.23 7.94
CA ALA A 15 -12.02 15.81 7.57
C ALA A 15 -10.66 15.17 7.24
N LYS A 16 -9.64 15.96 6.88
CA LYS A 16 -8.28 15.47 6.62
C LYS A 16 -7.40 15.36 7.87
N LYS A 17 -7.87 15.68 9.08
CA LYS A 17 -7.04 15.54 10.29
C LYS A 17 -7.03 14.10 10.75
N SER A 18 -5.85 13.51 10.96
CA SER A 18 -5.75 12.22 11.66
C SER A 18 -6.27 12.39 13.09
N LEU A 19 -7.49 11.92 13.35
CA LEU A 19 -8.10 11.93 14.68
C LEU A 19 -7.45 10.91 15.61
N VAL A 20 -6.72 9.92 15.07
CA VAL A 20 -6.16 8.79 15.82
C VAL A 20 -4.91 9.16 16.62
N LEU A 21 -3.99 9.94 16.02
CA LEU A 21 -2.69 10.19 16.63
C LEU A 21 -2.74 10.83 18.04
N PRO A 22 -3.65 11.80 18.33
CA PRO A 22 -3.83 12.33 19.68
C PRO A 22 -4.15 11.26 20.73
N TYR A 23 -4.96 10.25 20.40
CA TYR A 23 -5.31 9.15 21.32
C TYR A 23 -4.08 8.28 21.62
N ILE A 24 -3.30 7.95 20.60
CA ILE A 24 -2.06 7.17 20.76
C ILE A 24 -1.04 7.94 21.61
N HIS A 25 -0.78 9.22 21.29
CA HIS A 25 0.14 10.05 22.08
C HIS A 25 -0.33 10.22 23.53
N ARG A 26 -1.64 10.36 23.77
CA ARG A 26 -2.21 10.41 25.12
C ARG A 26 -1.96 9.10 25.88
N ALA A 27 -2.11 7.96 25.22
CA ALA A 27 -1.86 6.66 25.83
C ALA A 27 -0.37 6.42 26.12
N ILE A 28 0.54 6.92 25.27
CA ILE A 28 1.98 6.94 25.54
C ILE A 28 2.27 7.84 26.75
N GLY A 29 1.75 9.06 26.77
CA GLY A 29 1.97 10.04 27.85
C GLY A 29 1.37 9.63 29.20
N SER A 30 0.35 8.76 29.19
CA SER A 30 -0.27 8.17 30.39
C SER A 30 0.25 6.78 30.71
N HIS A 31 1.28 6.29 30.01
CA HIS A 31 1.94 5.00 30.20
C HIS A 31 1.04 3.76 29.99
N HIS A 32 -0.10 3.90 29.31
CA HIS A 32 -0.86 2.76 28.81
C HIS A 32 -0.10 2.08 27.66
N LEU A 33 0.55 2.88 26.81
CA LEU A 33 1.48 2.42 25.79
C LEU A 33 2.93 2.72 26.20
N PRO A 34 3.89 1.83 25.89
CA PRO A 34 5.31 2.15 26.03
C PRO A 34 5.72 3.25 25.04
N PHE A 35 6.79 3.96 25.35
CA PHE A 35 7.32 5.02 24.50
C PHE A 35 7.88 4.52 23.15
N SER A 36 8.39 3.29 23.10
CA SER A 36 9.05 2.71 21.92
C SER A 36 8.79 1.21 21.82
N ASN A 37 9.23 0.60 20.72
CA ASN A 37 9.02 -0.82 20.39
C ASN A 37 7.53 -1.15 20.18
N LEU A 38 6.83 -0.19 19.56
CA LEU A 38 5.54 -0.26 18.91
C LEU A 38 5.46 -1.41 17.90
N VAL A 39 4.55 -2.38 18.07
CA VAL A 39 4.09 -3.23 16.96
C VAL A 39 2.75 -2.68 16.48
N PHE A 40 2.72 -2.20 15.24
CA PHE A 40 1.52 -1.65 14.61
C PHE A 40 0.96 -2.68 13.64
N VAL A 41 -0.26 -3.15 13.86
CA VAL A 41 -0.96 -4.10 12.99
C VAL A 41 -2.07 -3.35 12.27
N HIS A 42 -2.03 -3.35 10.95
CA HIS A 42 -2.89 -2.51 10.11
C HIS A 42 -3.62 -3.36 9.08
N PHE A 43 -4.94 -3.26 9.02
CA PHE A 43 -5.78 -3.93 8.02
C PHE A 43 -6.30 -2.90 7.04
N ASP A 44 -5.93 -3.03 5.77
CA ASP A 44 -6.24 -2.00 4.77
C ASP A 44 -6.12 -2.54 3.33
N SER A 45 -6.93 -1.97 2.44
CA SER A 45 -6.80 -2.20 1.00
C SER A 45 -5.68 -1.36 0.38
N HIS A 46 -5.44 -0.15 0.86
CA HIS A 46 -4.50 0.84 0.34
C HIS A 46 -3.27 0.92 1.23
N PRO A 47 -2.04 1.04 0.71
CA PRO A 47 -0.86 1.19 1.57
C PRO A 47 -0.79 2.61 2.20
N ASP A 48 -1.40 2.88 3.34
CA ASP A 48 -1.41 4.19 4.03
C ASP A 48 -0.10 4.57 4.75
N MET A 49 1.02 4.51 4.02
CA MET A 49 2.37 4.82 4.54
C MET A 49 3.03 6.01 3.85
N LEU A 50 2.24 6.97 3.34
CA LEU A 50 2.80 8.17 2.73
C LEU A 50 3.48 9.08 3.76
N ILE A 51 4.26 10.03 3.24
CA ILE A 51 4.81 11.16 3.98
C ILE A 51 4.39 12.41 3.22
N PRO A 52 3.88 13.47 3.88
CA PRO A 52 3.62 14.72 3.18
C PRO A 52 4.94 15.27 2.60
N LYS A 53 4.97 15.51 1.28
CA LYS A 53 6.22 15.79 0.53
C LYS A 53 7.03 16.94 1.11
N ASP A 54 6.34 17.97 1.59
CA ASP A 54 6.95 19.19 2.12
C ASP A 54 7.13 19.19 3.64
N MET A 55 6.79 18.11 4.34
CA MET A 55 6.87 18.04 5.81
C MET A 55 8.33 18.14 6.29
N PRO A 56 8.71 19.21 7.02
CA PRO A 56 10.00 19.27 7.71
C PRO A 56 10.05 18.18 8.79
N ALA A 57 11.15 17.43 8.84
CA ALA A 57 11.24 16.29 9.76
C ALA A 57 11.14 16.73 11.24
N ASP A 58 11.62 17.92 11.57
CA ASP A 58 11.61 18.41 12.96
C ASP A 58 10.19 18.74 13.46
N GLU A 59 9.23 18.95 12.57
CA GLU A 59 7.81 19.19 12.93
C GLU A 59 7.14 17.94 13.50
N THR A 60 7.67 16.75 13.26
CA THR A 60 7.22 15.50 13.92
C THR A 60 7.24 15.61 15.45
N PHE A 61 8.11 16.45 16.02
CA PHE A 61 8.23 16.60 17.47
C PHE A 61 7.40 17.75 18.04
N ASN A 62 6.68 18.50 17.19
CA ASN A 62 5.73 19.51 17.60
C ASN A 62 4.31 18.98 17.39
N LYS A 63 3.65 18.55 18.46
CA LYS A 63 2.34 17.88 18.39
C LYS A 63 1.27 18.75 17.71
N GLU A 64 1.24 20.06 17.96
CA GLU A 64 0.25 20.96 17.38
C GLU A 64 0.42 21.05 15.87
N ILE A 65 1.66 21.30 15.41
CA ILE A 65 1.96 21.36 13.98
C ILE A 65 1.73 19.99 13.33
N LEU A 66 2.17 18.92 13.97
CA LEU A 66 2.02 17.57 13.44
C LEU A 66 0.54 17.23 13.21
N TYR A 67 -0.33 17.44 14.20
CA TYR A 67 -1.76 17.10 14.08
C TYR A 67 -2.49 17.94 13.03
N GLU A 68 -2.01 19.15 12.75
CA GLU A 68 -2.60 20.03 11.74
C GLU A 68 -2.17 19.68 10.32
N ASN A 69 -1.06 18.96 10.14
CA ASN A 69 -0.42 18.74 8.83
C ASN A 69 -0.36 17.27 8.38
N ILE A 70 -0.97 16.35 9.13
CA ILE A 70 -1.10 14.93 8.76
C ILE A 70 -2.55 14.56 8.45
N SER A 71 -2.71 13.56 7.61
CA SER A 71 -3.98 12.90 7.27
C SER A 71 -3.91 11.40 7.51
N ILE A 72 -5.04 10.73 7.27
CA ILE A 72 -5.21 9.28 7.47
C ILE A 72 -4.16 8.45 6.71
N GLU A 73 -3.75 8.89 5.52
CA GLU A 73 -2.78 8.17 4.67
C GLU A 73 -1.30 8.36 5.05
N ASN A 74 -0.97 9.23 6.02
CA ASN A 74 0.43 9.67 6.24
C ASN A 74 0.88 9.90 7.69
N TRP A 75 0.07 9.53 8.68
CA TRP A 75 0.42 9.70 10.10
C TRP A 75 1.35 8.61 10.66
N ILE A 76 1.42 7.44 10.02
CA ILE A 76 2.22 6.29 10.46
C ILE A 76 3.73 6.60 10.39
N MET A 77 4.20 7.22 9.30
CA MET A 77 5.63 7.49 9.08
C MET A 77 6.24 8.46 10.12
N PRO A 78 5.56 9.54 10.54
CA PRO A 78 5.95 10.34 11.70
C PRO A 78 6.12 9.52 12.99
N MET A 79 5.24 8.55 13.27
CA MET A 79 5.34 7.70 14.47
C MET A 79 6.58 6.79 14.45
N ILE A 80 7.00 6.33 13.28
CA ILE A 80 8.26 5.61 13.09
C ILE A 80 9.44 6.55 13.38
N TYR A 81 9.44 7.74 12.78
CA TYR A 81 10.54 8.70 12.93
C TYR A 81 10.71 9.20 14.38
N ALA A 82 9.59 9.38 15.09
CA ALA A 82 9.57 9.69 16.52
C ALA A 82 10.13 8.54 17.40
N GLY A 83 10.30 7.33 16.83
CA GLY A 83 10.83 6.16 17.51
C GLY A 83 9.79 5.34 18.28
N HIS A 84 8.50 5.60 18.03
CA HIS A 84 7.41 4.88 18.68
C HIS A 84 7.24 3.49 18.04
N ILE A 85 7.06 3.44 16.71
CA ILE A 85 6.81 2.19 15.96
C ILE A 85 8.12 1.60 15.44
N SER A 86 8.35 0.32 15.71
CA SER A 86 9.50 -0.43 15.20
C SER A 86 9.12 -1.54 14.23
N VAL A 87 7.88 -2.04 14.30
CA VAL A 87 7.36 -3.07 13.40
C VAL A 87 5.97 -2.67 12.91
N ILE A 88 5.76 -2.76 11.60
CA ILE A 88 4.46 -2.65 10.96
C ILE A 88 4.12 -4.01 10.37
N LEU A 89 2.96 -4.52 10.73
CA LEU A 89 2.35 -5.71 10.16
C LEU A 89 1.18 -5.27 9.30
N TRP A 90 1.42 -5.17 8.00
CA TRP A 90 0.46 -4.73 7.01
C TRP A 90 -0.32 -5.93 6.46
N VAL A 91 -1.60 -5.98 6.79
CA VAL A 91 -2.54 -7.03 6.39
C VAL A 91 -3.40 -6.51 5.25
N LYS A 92 -3.21 -7.06 4.05
CA LYS A 92 -3.97 -6.65 2.87
C LYS A 92 -4.93 -7.75 2.40
N PRO A 93 -6.05 -7.41 1.75
CA PRO A 93 -6.99 -8.39 1.24
C PRO A 93 -6.49 -9.01 -0.09
N PRO A 94 -7.13 -10.10 -0.57
CA PRO A 94 -6.64 -10.88 -1.71
C PRO A 94 -6.50 -10.14 -3.05
N TRP A 95 -7.23 -9.04 -3.24
CA TRP A 95 -7.24 -8.27 -4.49
C TRP A 95 -6.17 -7.18 -4.56
N CYS A 96 -5.49 -6.86 -3.45
CA CYS A 96 -4.51 -5.77 -3.44
C CYS A 96 -3.12 -6.25 -3.86
N SER A 97 -2.51 -5.53 -4.81
CA SER A 97 -1.19 -5.87 -5.39
C SER A 97 -0.16 -4.74 -5.32
N GLN A 98 -0.51 -3.55 -4.79
CA GLN A 98 0.36 -2.37 -4.76
C GLN A 98 1.70 -2.61 -4.04
N ILE A 99 1.70 -3.43 -2.97
CA ILE A 99 2.91 -3.91 -2.32
C ILE A 99 2.81 -5.43 -2.17
N GLU A 100 3.76 -6.17 -2.71
CA GLU A 100 3.77 -7.65 -2.61
C GLU A 100 3.99 -8.15 -1.18
N ASP A 101 3.62 -9.40 -0.93
CA ASP A 101 3.86 -10.07 0.36
C ASP A 101 5.36 -10.22 0.63
N LYS A 102 5.90 -9.47 1.59
CA LYS A 102 7.34 -9.45 1.89
C LYS A 102 7.66 -8.91 3.28
N ASN A 103 8.92 -9.10 3.68
CA ASN A 103 9.48 -8.56 4.91
C ASN A 103 10.62 -7.61 4.53
N ILE A 104 10.43 -6.31 4.82
CA ILE A 104 11.32 -5.23 4.42
C ILE A 104 11.85 -4.55 5.67
N HIS A 105 13.15 -4.25 5.67
CA HIS A 105 13.74 -3.36 6.65
C HIS A 105 14.19 -2.10 5.93
N PHE A 106 13.78 -0.94 6.45
CA PHE A 106 14.20 0.34 5.89
C PHE A 106 14.24 1.41 6.96
N TYR A 107 14.84 2.54 6.62
CA TYR A 107 15.00 3.67 7.51
C TYR A 107 14.01 4.78 7.18
N VAL A 108 13.44 5.41 8.21
CA VAL A 108 12.72 6.68 8.11
C VAL A 108 13.55 7.75 8.80
N GLY A 109 13.82 8.87 8.14
CA GLY A 109 14.74 9.88 8.66
C GLY A 109 14.63 11.24 7.99
N LYS A 110 15.40 12.19 8.52
CA LYS A 110 15.51 13.54 7.97
C LYS A 110 16.48 13.55 6.79
N CYS A 111 16.01 13.95 5.63
CA CYS A 111 16.88 14.14 4.47
C CYS A 111 17.86 15.29 4.72
N VAL A 112 19.15 15.04 4.48
CA VAL A 112 20.22 16.01 4.74
C VAL A 112 20.08 17.29 3.89
N THR A 113 19.63 17.14 2.65
CA THR A 113 19.59 18.26 1.69
C THR A 113 18.33 19.10 1.80
N THR A 114 17.17 18.46 1.99
CA THR A 114 15.87 19.15 2.05
C THR A 114 15.40 19.46 3.47
N GLY A 115 15.91 18.74 4.48
CA GLY A 115 15.41 18.82 5.85
C GLY A 115 14.03 18.17 6.07
N THR A 116 13.43 17.60 5.02
CA THR A 116 12.11 16.95 5.06
C THR A 116 12.20 15.47 5.44
N LEU A 117 11.07 14.92 5.91
CA LEU A 117 10.99 13.50 6.28
C LEU A 117 10.97 12.61 5.02
N ARG A 118 11.80 11.56 5.00
CA ARG A 118 11.95 10.63 3.86
C ARG A 118 12.23 9.21 4.34
N CYS A 119 12.14 8.22 3.44
CA CYS A 119 12.45 6.83 3.76
C CYS A 119 13.49 6.23 2.81
N SER A 120 14.16 5.15 3.23
CA SER A 120 15.10 4.40 2.38
C SER A 120 14.47 3.17 1.73
N CYS A 121 13.14 3.07 1.71
CA CYS A 121 12.44 1.93 1.14
C CYS A 121 12.42 2.02 -0.39
N LYS A 122 12.90 0.98 -1.05
CA LYS A 122 13.07 0.93 -2.51
C LYS A 122 11.84 0.42 -3.26
N GLU A 123 10.76 0.11 -2.56
CA GLU A 123 9.51 -0.33 -3.19
C GLU A 123 8.96 0.74 -4.11
N SER A 124 8.42 0.31 -5.26
CA SER A 124 7.88 1.19 -6.30
C SER A 124 6.93 2.24 -5.70
N TYR A 125 6.08 1.80 -4.78
CA TYR A 125 5.18 2.64 -4.00
C TYR A 125 5.82 3.90 -3.39
N PHE A 126 6.99 3.79 -2.74
CA PHE A 126 7.67 4.96 -2.15
C PHE A 126 8.49 5.75 -3.18
N VAL A 127 8.92 5.10 -4.26
CA VAL A 127 9.75 5.70 -5.32
C VAL A 127 8.89 6.55 -6.26
N SER A 128 7.74 6.04 -6.71
CA SER A 128 6.78 6.76 -7.56
C SER A 128 6.26 8.02 -6.86
N GLU A 129 6.10 7.94 -5.54
CA GLU A 129 5.71 9.04 -4.66
C GLU A 129 6.84 9.97 -4.26
N THR A 130 8.05 9.78 -4.80
CA THR A 130 9.23 10.64 -4.60
C THR A 130 9.75 10.71 -3.15
N LEU A 131 9.40 9.71 -2.33
CA LEU A 131 9.73 9.64 -0.90
C LEU A 131 11.06 8.96 -0.59
N TYR A 132 11.61 8.22 -1.54
CA TYR A 132 12.88 7.53 -1.37
C TYR A 132 14.07 8.49 -1.26
N ARG A 133 14.96 8.23 -0.30
CA ARG A 133 16.33 8.74 -0.25
C ARG A 133 17.30 7.63 0.19
N PRO A 134 18.55 7.63 -0.33
CA PRO A 134 19.58 6.71 0.14
C PRO A 134 19.81 6.84 1.64
N GLU A 135 20.16 5.72 2.29
CA GLU A 135 20.38 5.67 3.73
C GLU A 135 21.49 6.63 4.20
N SER A 136 22.48 6.85 3.34
CA SER A 136 23.61 7.77 3.54
C SER A 136 23.18 9.25 3.57
N GLN A 137 22.01 9.58 3.03
CA GLN A 137 21.43 10.92 3.02
C GLN A 137 20.36 11.14 4.10
N LEU A 138 20.16 10.17 4.99
CA LEU A 138 19.22 10.27 6.10
C LEU A 138 19.97 10.46 7.44
N THR A 139 19.52 11.46 8.20
CA THR A 139 19.97 11.74 9.58
C THR A 139 18.85 11.48 10.58
N ASN A 140 19.20 11.26 11.85
CA ASN A 140 18.27 10.86 12.92
C ASN A 140 17.34 9.69 12.51
N LYS A 141 17.85 8.80 11.66
CA LYS A 141 17.05 7.74 11.05
C LYS A 141 16.66 6.65 12.04
N LYS A 142 15.44 6.13 11.91
CA LYS A 142 14.90 5.00 12.67
C LYS A 142 14.70 3.81 11.74
N LEU A 143 15.20 2.65 12.16
CA LEU A 143 14.99 1.40 11.45
C LEU A 143 13.58 0.89 11.78
N VAL A 144 12.83 0.51 10.76
CA VAL A 144 11.53 -0.14 10.89
C VAL A 144 11.50 -1.42 10.08
N GLN A 145 10.81 -2.42 10.62
CA GLN A 145 10.46 -3.63 9.90
C GLN A 145 9.02 -3.50 9.38
N LEU A 146 8.82 -3.65 8.08
CA LEU A 146 7.50 -3.76 7.44
C LEU A 146 7.29 -5.21 6.98
N VAL A 147 6.27 -5.86 7.53
CA VAL A 147 5.83 -7.19 7.13
C VAL A 147 4.50 -7.05 6.41
N VAL A 148 4.51 -7.19 5.10
CA VAL A 148 3.30 -7.20 4.27
C VAL A 148 2.89 -8.63 4.01
N PHE A 149 1.62 -8.96 4.23
CA PHE A 149 1.07 -10.23 3.79
C PHE A 149 -0.41 -10.13 3.43
N THR A 150 -0.83 -11.03 2.53
CA THR A 150 -2.22 -11.14 2.12
C THR A 150 -2.98 -12.04 3.10
N LEU A 151 -4.05 -11.54 3.71
CA LEU A 151 -4.99 -12.39 4.43
C LEU A 151 -5.95 -13.04 3.42
N ARG A 152 -5.76 -14.33 3.16
CA ARG A 152 -6.62 -15.11 2.26
C ARG A 152 -7.54 -16.01 3.08
N PRO A 153 -8.85 -15.74 3.15
CA PRO A 153 -9.80 -16.61 3.83
C PRO A 153 -9.83 -18.03 3.24
N ASN A 154 -10.06 -19.02 4.09
CA ASN A 154 -10.36 -20.37 3.63
C ASN A 154 -11.67 -20.36 2.83
N GLY A 155 -11.65 -20.91 1.61
CA GLY A 155 -12.81 -20.87 0.72
C GLY A 155 -12.92 -19.59 -0.13
N TRP A 156 -11.97 -18.65 -0.02
CA TRP A 156 -11.89 -17.52 -0.92
C TRP A 156 -11.76 -17.98 -2.38
N ARG A 157 -12.67 -17.52 -3.23
CA ARG A 157 -12.63 -17.76 -4.68
C ARG A 157 -12.30 -16.45 -5.36
N GLU A 158 -11.21 -16.44 -6.12
CA GLU A 158 -10.92 -15.33 -7.02
C GLU A 158 -12.04 -15.24 -8.06
N GLU A 159 -12.57 -14.03 -8.29
CA GLU A 159 -13.49 -13.83 -9.38
C GLU A 159 -12.78 -14.15 -10.69
N SER A 160 -13.33 -15.11 -11.42
CA SER A 160 -12.82 -15.49 -12.74
C SER A 160 -13.18 -14.41 -13.76
N GLY A 161 -12.31 -13.41 -13.89
CA GLY A 161 -12.12 -12.67 -15.14
C GLY A 161 -12.83 -11.34 -15.34
N LEU A 162 -12.55 -10.33 -14.51
CA LEU A 162 -12.86 -8.92 -14.83
C LEU A 162 -11.64 -7.98 -14.87
N TYR A 163 -10.50 -8.35 -14.27
CA TYR A 163 -9.26 -7.60 -14.41
C TYR A 163 -8.33 -8.24 -15.45
N LYS A 164 -8.69 -8.11 -16.72
CA LYS A 164 -7.70 -8.24 -17.80
C LYS A 164 -7.05 -6.87 -17.98
N SER A 165 -5.74 -6.79 -17.82
CA SER A 165 -4.96 -5.64 -18.26
C SER A 165 -5.27 -5.35 -19.73
N ALA A 166 -5.26 -4.07 -20.11
CA ALA A 166 -5.67 -3.60 -21.43
C ALA A 166 -4.76 -4.05 -22.61
N GLU A 167 -3.87 -5.03 -22.41
CA GLU A 167 -2.87 -5.46 -23.40
C GLU A 167 -3.20 -6.76 -24.15
N ASP A 168 -4.22 -7.53 -23.75
CA ASP A 168 -4.47 -8.86 -24.36
C ASP A 168 -5.57 -8.93 -25.44
N THR A 169 -6.08 -7.80 -25.92
CA THR A 169 -7.05 -7.78 -27.04
C THR A 169 -6.37 -7.63 -28.39
N GLN A 170 -5.32 -8.41 -28.69
CA GLN A 170 -4.81 -8.58 -30.05
C GLN A 170 -4.26 -9.99 -30.29
N GLN A 171 -5.06 -11.05 -30.10
CA GLN A 171 -4.71 -12.34 -30.71
C GLN A 171 -5.86 -13.35 -30.84
N GLU A 172 -7.06 -12.92 -31.23
CA GLU A 172 -8.09 -13.86 -31.70
C GLU A 172 -8.63 -13.48 -33.07
N HIS A 173 -7.78 -13.56 -34.09
CA HIS A 173 -8.21 -13.82 -35.46
C HIS A 173 -7.06 -14.43 -36.25
N LYS A 174 -6.91 -15.76 -36.16
CA LYS A 174 -6.32 -16.59 -37.22
C LYS A 174 -6.54 -18.08 -36.92
N GLY A 175 -7.20 -18.77 -37.86
CA GLY A 175 -6.89 -20.16 -38.15
C GLY A 175 -7.89 -21.21 -37.70
N ASN A 176 -9.13 -21.12 -38.17
CA ASN A 176 -10.02 -22.28 -38.23
C ASN A 176 -9.59 -23.16 -39.43
N VAL A 177 -8.71 -24.14 -39.21
CA VAL A 177 -8.39 -25.19 -40.20
C VAL A 177 -8.41 -26.55 -39.54
N ARG A 178 -9.41 -27.35 -39.95
CA ARG A 178 -9.59 -28.78 -39.65
C ARG A 178 -8.43 -29.63 -40.15
N LYS A 179 -8.05 -30.66 -39.37
CA LYS A 179 -7.56 -32.01 -39.74
C LYS A 179 -7.50 -32.80 -38.43
N GLY A 180 -8.10 -33.98 -38.23
CA GLY A 180 -8.24 -35.12 -39.12
C GLY A 180 -7.32 -36.23 -38.60
N ASN A 181 -7.89 -37.26 -37.96
CA ASN A 181 -7.21 -38.44 -37.41
C ASN A 181 -6.27 -39.15 -38.40
N ALA A 182 -5.11 -39.61 -37.94
CA ALA A 182 -4.47 -40.84 -38.42
C ALA A 182 -3.43 -41.38 -37.42
N LYS A 183 -3.38 -42.72 -37.36
CA LYS A 183 -2.53 -43.56 -36.52
C LYS A 183 -1.13 -43.77 -37.14
N GLU A 184 -0.28 -44.40 -36.34
CA GLU A 184 0.78 -45.38 -36.68
C GLU A 184 2.28 -45.02 -36.53
N ALA A 185 2.91 -45.87 -35.69
CA ALA A 185 4.13 -46.66 -35.91
C ALA A 185 5.53 -46.12 -35.56
N VAL A 186 6.04 -46.63 -34.43
CA VAL A 186 7.22 -47.55 -34.29
C VAL A 186 8.57 -47.16 -34.94
N ASN A 187 9.59 -46.92 -34.12
CA ASN A 187 10.88 -47.67 -33.98
C ASN A 187 11.93 -46.82 -33.21
N LYS A 188 12.46 -47.30 -32.07
CA LYS A 188 13.72 -48.05 -31.83
C LYS A 188 15.02 -47.24 -31.83
N GLY A 189 15.80 -47.42 -30.75
CA GLY A 189 17.24 -47.13 -30.66
C GLY A 189 17.66 -46.68 -29.25
N GLN A 190 17.92 -47.62 -28.32
CA GLN A 190 19.27 -47.98 -27.78
C GLN A 190 19.96 -46.88 -26.96
N ILE A 191 19.97 -46.98 -25.62
CA ILE A 191 20.99 -47.63 -24.75
C ILE A 191 22.37 -46.93 -24.82
N ASN A 192 22.79 -46.30 -23.72
CA ASN A 192 24.03 -46.69 -23.02
C ASN A 192 24.06 -46.19 -21.56
N LYS A 193 24.53 -47.10 -20.70
CA LYS A 193 24.69 -47.02 -19.24
C LYS A 193 26.11 -46.55 -18.87
N SER A 194 26.25 -46.26 -17.57
CA SER A 194 27.44 -46.49 -16.71
C SER A 194 28.36 -45.27 -16.56
N SER A 195 28.97 -44.93 -15.40
CA SER A 195 29.28 -45.73 -14.21
C SER A 195 29.51 -44.81 -12.99
N LYS A 196 29.29 -45.35 -11.79
CA LYS A 196 29.77 -44.83 -10.49
C LYS A 196 31.29 -45.02 -10.35
N VAL A 197 31.96 -44.11 -9.62
CA VAL A 197 33.14 -44.43 -8.80
C VAL A 197 33.06 -43.64 -7.49
N GLN A 198 33.15 -44.37 -6.37
CA GLN A 198 33.42 -43.87 -5.02
C GLN A 198 34.93 -43.88 -4.79
N GLU A 199 35.45 -42.91 -4.04
CA GLU A 199 36.62 -43.14 -3.19
C GLU A 199 36.60 -42.19 -1.98
N LYS A 200 37.11 -42.70 -0.86
CA LYS A 200 37.01 -42.18 0.50
C LYS A 200 38.38 -42.38 1.14
N LEU A 201 38.89 -41.39 1.88
CA LEU A 201 39.51 -41.47 3.23
C LEU A 201 40.74 -40.56 3.47
N ALA A 202 40.67 -39.91 4.65
CA ALA A 202 41.72 -39.54 5.63
C ALA A 202 42.81 -38.53 5.21
N GLY A 203 43.28 -37.59 6.03
CA GLY A 203 43.07 -37.24 7.44
C GLY A 203 44.17 -36.24 7.85
N GLY A 204 43.99 -35.45 8.91
CA GLY A 204 45.06 -34.59 9.47
C GLY A 204 44.53 -33.45 10.35
N GLU A 205 44.71 -33.61 11.67
CA GLU A 205 44.47 -32.61 12.73
C GLU A 205 45.59 -31.57 12.83
N THR A 206 45.29 -30.36 13.31
CA THR A 206 46.08 -29.63 14.33
C THR A 206 45.30 -28.41 14.87
N ASP A 207 45.32 -28.26 16.19
CA ASP A 207 44.66 -27.25 17.02
C ASP A 207 45.29 -25.84 16.96
N SER A 208 44.47 -24.79 17.12
CA SER A 208 44.69 -23.71 18.12
C SER A 208 43.55 -22.67 18.18
N GLU A 209 42.75 -22.81 19.24
CA GLU A 209 42.09 -21.85 20.14
C GLU A 209 41.75 -20.38 19.77
N GLN A 210 40.44 -20.10 19.97
CA GLN A 210 39.78 -18.97 20.66
C GLN A 210 39.62 -17.60 19.97
N ASN A 211 38.39 -17.27 19.54
CA ASN A 211 37.49 -16.40 20.33
C ASN A 211 36.03 -16.46 19.82
N LYS A 212 35.08 -16.68 20.73
CA LYS A 212 33.64 -16.87 20.47
C LYS A 212 32.90 -15.54 20.48
N ASN A 213 32.22 -15.21 19.38
CA ASN A 213 31.03 -14.35 19.38
C ASN A 213 29.96 -15.08 18.56
N ASN A 214 28.92 -15.59 19.23
CA ASN A 214 27.81 -16.29 18.59
C ASN A 214 27.00 -15.30 17.75
N VAL A 215 27.05 -15.47 16.44
CA VAL A 215 26.00 -15.05 15.51
C VAL A 215 25.30 -16.33 15.12
N ASP A 216 24.06 -16.51 15.57
CA ASP A 216 23.24 -17.65 15.16
C ASP A 216 22.82 -17.46 13.68
N GLU A 217 23.63 -18.04 12.80
CA GLU A 217 23.35 -18.15 11.36
C GLU A 217 22.55 -19.44 11.13
N CYS A 218 21.22 -19.33 11.04
CA CYS A 218 20.37 -20.50 10.79
C CYS A 218 20.19 -20.71 9.27
N VAL A 219 20.89 -21.70 8.74
CA VAL A 219 20.76 -22.23 7.38
C VAL A 219 19.42 -22.96 7.24
N MET A 220 18.52 -22.45 6.41
CA MET A 220 17.24 -23.09 6.11
C MET A 220 17.38 -24.10 4.97
N GLY A 221 17.21 -25.38 5.30
CA GLY A 221 17.13 -26.48 4.34
C GLY A 221 15.79 -26.54 3.62
N ASN A 222 15.85 -26.75 2.30
CA ASN A 222 14.71 -27.03 1.44
C ASN A 222 14.07 -28.39 1.78
N SER A 223 12.79 -28.40 2.12
CA SER A 223 11.88 -29.48 1.73
C SER A 223 10.44 -28.99 1.72
N VAL A 224 9.88 -28.93 0.52
CA VAL A 224 8.50 -28.60 0.21
C VAL A 224 7.59 -29.74 0.69
N ASN A 225 6.52 -29.39 1.40
CA ASN A 225 5.29 -30.18 1.40
C ASN A 225 4.09 -29.22 1.44
N GLU A 226 3.49 -29.04 0.27
CA GLU A 226 2.25 -28.31 0.05
C GLU A 226 1.07 -29.10 0.62
N LYS A 227 0.39 -28.50 1.60
CA LYS A 227 -1.06 -28.46 1.84
C LYS A 227 -1.30 -28.25 3.33
N THR A 228 -2.16 -27.27 3.62
CA THR A 228 -2.67 -26.89 4.95
C THR A 228 -1.61 -26.42 5.96
N ASN A 229 -1.23 -25.13 5.93
CA ASN A 229 -0.67 -24.35 7.05
C ASN A 229 -0.42 -22.88 6.63
N ASN A 230 -1.46 -22.14 6.26
CA ASN A 230 -1.35 -20.67 6.07
C ASN A 230 -1.72 -19.86 7.32
N THR A 231 -1.99 -20.52 8.46
CA THR A 231 -2.04 -19.84 9.75
C THR A 231 -0.63 -19.45 10.18
N CYS A 232 -0.46 -18.15 10.44
CA CYS A 232 0.79 -17.41 10.57
C CYS A 232 1.82 -18.04 11.53
N VAL A 233 2.74 -18.88 11.02
CA VAL A 233 4.00 -19.21 11.71
C VAL A 233 4.92 -17.96 11.85
N LYS A 234 4.60 -16.87 11.16
CA LYS A 234 5.38 -15.62 11.16
C LYS A 234 5.09 -14.67 12.35
N CYS A 235 4.02 -14.91 13.12
CA CYS A 235 3.54 -13.97 14.15
C CYS A 235 4.04 -14.33 15.56
N GLY A 236 4.48 -15.58 15.78
CA GLY A 236 4.89 -16.12 17.09
C GLY A 236 6.18 -15.55 17.70
N GLY A 237 6.78 -14.52 17.09
CA GLY A 237 8.01 -13.86 17.55
C GLY A 237 7.89 -12.35 17.74
N LEU A 238 6.69 -11.76 17.64
CA LEU A 238 6.49 -10.32 17.82
C LEU A 238 6.57 -9.95 19.32
N HIS A 239 7.77 -9.61 19.78
CA HIS A 239 8.00 -9.08 21.11
C HIS A 239 7.72 -7.57 21.13
N GLY A 240 6.51 -7.16 21.51
CA GLY A 240 6.15 -5.74 21.64
C GLY A 240 4.74 -5.51 22.16
N THR A 241 4.39 -4.25 22.44
CA THR A 241 3.00 -3.86 22.71
C THR A 241 2.31 -3.57 21.39
N VAL A 242 1.09 -4.08 21.21
CA VAL A 242 0.37 -4.03 19.95
C VAL A 242 -0.61 -2.86 19.93
N ILE A 243 -0.57 -2.08 18.86
CA ILE A 243 -1.66 -1.20 18.41
C ILE A 243 -2.29 -1.89 17.20
N LEU A 244 -3.61 -2.03 17.21
CA LEU A 244 -4.38 -2.58 16.10
C LEU A 244 -5.14 -1.44 15.43
N ASP A 245 -5.00 -1.32 14.13
CA ASP A 245 -5.73 -0.37 13.29
C ASP A 245 -6.44 -1.13 12.18
N ILE A 246 -7.70 -0.77 11.94
CA ILE A 246 -8.57 -1.47 11.00
C ILE A 246 -9.30 -0.45 10.13
N ASP A 247 -8.96 -0.43 8.86
CA ASP A 247 -9.67 0.34 7.86
C ASP A 247 -10.75 -0.55 7.25
N LEU A 248 -11.99 -0.08 7.28
CA LEU A 248 -13.13 -0.91 6.87
C LEU A 248 -13.14 -1.21 5.37
N ASP A 249 -12.39 -0.44 4.58
CA ASP A 249 -12.17 -0.71 3.17
C ASP A 249 -11.32 -1.97 2.91
N PHE A 250 -10.68 -2.55 3.95
CA PHE A 250 -10.09 -3.89 3.90
C PHE A 250 -11.13 -4.95 3.50
N TYR A 251 -12.38 -4.78 3.94
CA TYR A 251 -13.45 -5.77 3.72
C TYR A 251 -14.18 -5.57 2.40
N SER A 252 -14.22 -4.34 1.91
CA SER A 252 -14.84 -3.96 0.64
C SER A 252 -14.35 -2.58 0.23
N THR A 253 -13.81 -2.44 -0.97
CA THR A 253 -13.14 -1.20 -1.39
C THR A 253 -13.61 -0.69 -2.75
N LYS A 254 -13.62 0.62 -2.92
CA LYS A 254 -13.81 1.33 -4.18
C LYS A 254 -12.61 2.21 -4.46
N ASN A 255 -12.21 2.24 -5.73
CA ASN A 255 -11.48 3.36 -6.30
C ASN A 255 -12.48 4.51 -6.60
N PRO A 256 -12.51 5.59 -5.82
CA PRO A 256 -13.47 6.69 -6.01
C PRO A 256 -13.28 7.42 -7.34
N PHE A 257 -12.07 7.40 -7.90
CA PHE A 257 -11.78 8.07 -9.18
C PHE A 257 -12.47 7.40 -10.37
N LEU A 258 -12.85 6.12 -10.29
CA LEU A 258 -13.62 5.44 -11.33
C LEU A 258 -15.07 5.94 -11.45
N GLU A 259 -15.60 6.57 -10.39
CA GLU A 259 -16.92 7.21 -10.43
C GLU A 259 -16.82 8.69 -10.88
N VAL A 260 -15.66 9.32 -10.66
CA VAL A 260 -15.40 10.72 -11.02
C VAL A 260 -15.05 10.89 -12.51
N PHE A 261 -14.27 9.97 -13.08
CA PHE A 261 -13.76 10.07 -14.44
C PHE A 261 -14.38 9.04 -15.36
N THR A 262 -14.67 9.45 -16.60
CA THR A 262 -15.06 8.47 -17.63
C THR A 262 -13.89 7.53 -17.95
N PRO A 263 -14.13 6.30 -18.45
CA PRO A 263 -13.05 5.38 -18.81
C PRO A 263 -12.03 5.97 -19.80
N SER A 264 -12.46 6.85 -20.71
CA SER A 264 -11.56 7.55 -21.64
C SER A 264 -10.71 8.61 -20.94
N GLN A 265 -11.29 9.39 -20.03
CA GLN A 265 -10.55 10.39 -19.25
C GLN A 265 -9.50 9.72 -18.36
N TYR A 266 -9.92 8.66 -17.67
CA TYR A 266 -9.05 7.91 -16.77
C TYR A 266 -7.87 7.27 -17.52
N LYS A 267 -8.12 6.73 -18.73
CA LYS A 267 -7.04 6.22 -19.58
C LYS A 267 -6.03 7.31 -19.98
N ILE A 268 -6.48 8.53 -20.27
CA ILE A 268 -5.56 9.63 -20.58
C ILE A 268 -4.74 9.99 -19.33
N LEU A 269 -5.34 9.99 -18.13
CA LEU A 269 -4.60 10.19 -16.88
C LEU A 269 -3.52 9.13 -16.68
N GLN A 270 -3.85 7.84 -16.85
CA GLN A 270 -2.89 6.74 -16.78
C GLN A 270 -1.73 6.96 -17.75
N GLU A 271 -2.00 7.36 -19.00
CA GLU A 271 -0.94 7.64 -19.98
C GLU A 271 -0.08 8.86 -19.61
N LEU A 272 -0.69 9.93 -19.10
CA LEU A 272 0.02 11.16 -18.71
C LEU A 272 0.92 10.93 -17.50
N TYR A 273 0.43 10.20 -16.50
CA TYR A 273 1.11 9.99 -15.22
C TYR A 273 1.96 8.73 -15.14
N ARG A 274 1.90 7.83 -16.14
CA ARG A 274 2.61 6.55 -16.17
C ARG A 274 4.02 6.63 -15.58
N PHE A 275 4.22 5.93 -14.47
CA PHE A 275 5.51 5.84 -13.80
C PHE A 275 6.49 5.00 -14.63
N GLN A 276 7.75 5.43 -14.62
CA GLN A 276 8.85 4.69 -15.25
C GLN A 276 9.80 4.24 -14.15
N ALA A 277 9.72 2.96 -13.81
CA ALA A 277 10.56 2.33 -12.81
C ALA A 277 12.06 2.54 -13.10
N PRO A 278 12.90 2.61 -12.04
CA PRO A 278 14.34 2.72 -12.19
C PRO A 278 14.94 1.51 -12.94
N THR A 279 16.07 1.72 -13.59
CA THR A 279 16.76 0.69 -14.40
C THR A 279 17.40 -0.41 -13.55
N SER A 280 17.69 -0.13 -12.29
CA SER A 280 18.22 -1.09 -11.33
C SER A 280 17.84 -0.70 -9.89
N ASN A 281 18.17 -1.57 -8.93
CA ASN A 281 17.96 -1.33 -7.50
C ASN A 281 19.14 -0.59 -6.82
N SER A 282 20.04 0.02 -7.59
CA SER A 282 21.12 0.86 -7.03
C SER A 282 20.56 2.18 -6.48
N ASP A 283 21.20 2.74 -5.46
CA ASP A 283 20.75 4.00 -4.84
C ASP A 283 20.82 5.15 -5.85
N GLU A 284 21.82 5.14 -6.74
CA GLU A 284 22.02 6.14 -7.78
C GLU A 284 20.90 6.13 -8.84
N ASP A 285 20.52 4.94 -9.34
CA ASP A 285 19.46 4.84 -10.36
C ASP A 285 18.08 5.20 -9.78
N ILE A 286 17.80 4.79 -8.53
CA ILE A 286 16.54 5.12 -7.86
C ILE A 286 16.47 6.62 -7.58
N GLU A 287 17.56 7.24 -7.09
CA GLU A 287 17.58 8.67 -6.84
C GLU A 287 17.40 9.48 -8.13
N ALA A 288 18.06 9.07 -9.23
CA ALA A 288 17.87 9.70 -10.54
C ALA A 288 16.41 9.57 -11.03
N CYS A 289 15.78 8.41 -10.80
CA CYS A 289 14.36 8.18 -11.09
C CYS A 289 13.47 9.12 -10.26
N VAL A 290 13.68 9.22 -8.94
CA VAL A 290 12.92 10.10 -8.04
C VAL A 290 13.02 11.57 -8.47
N VAL A 291 14.23 12.05 -8.76
CA VAL A 291 14.44 13.45 -9.21
C VAL A 291 13.75 13.72 -10.55
N LYS A 292 13.78 12.76 -11.47
CA LYS A 292 13.05 12.88 -12.74
C LYS A 292 11.54 12.89 -12.51
N ARG A 293 11.03 11.96 -11.71
CA ARG A 293 9.60 11.82 -11.37
C ARG A 293 9.04 13.07 -10.70
N GLU A 294 9.76 13.63 -9.73
CA GLU A 294 9.37 14.87 -9.04
C GLU A 294 9.23 16.04 -10.02
N LYS A 295 10.14 16.16 -10.99
CA LYS A 295 10.05 17.19 -12.05
C LYS A 295 8.84 16.95 -12.95
N GLU A 296 8.57 15.71 -13.34
CA GLU A 296 7.43 15.35 -14.20
C GLU A 296 6.09 15.66 -13.52
N LEU A 297 5.92 15.23 -12.26
CA LEU A 297 4.70 15.49 -11.49
C LEU A 297 4.46 16.98 -11.29
N ASN A 298 5.50 17.72 -10.90
CA ASN A 298 5.41 19.18 -10.74
C ASN A 298 5.08 19.87 -12.07
N HIS A 299 5.69 19.44 -13.18
CA HIS A 299 5.40 20.00 -14.50
C HIS A 299 3.94 19.74 -14.89
N LEU A 300 3.45 18.50 -14.75
CA LEU A 300 2.04 18.17 -15.01
C LEU A 300 1.08 19.02 -14.16
N LYS A 301 1.32 19.14 -12.85
CA LYS A 301 0.51 19.97 -11.95
C LYS A 301 0.44 21.42 -12.43
N GLN A 302 1.58 22.01 -12.77
CA GLN A 302 1.63 23.39 -13.26
C GLN A 302 0.92 23.56 -14.61
N GLU A 303 0.98 22.59 -15.50
CA GLU A 303 0.28 22.67 -16.80
C GLU A 303 -1.24 22.60 -16.62
N PHE A 304 -1.76 21.77 -15.71
CA PHE A 304 -3.18 21.77 -15.37
C PHE A 304 -3.63 23.08 -14.71
N LEU A 305 -2.85 23.63 -13.77
CA LEU A 305 -3.19 24.90 -13.09
C LEU A 305 -3.26 26.12 -14.03
N LYS A 306 -2.61 26.09 -15.19
CA LYS A 306 -2.73 27.17 -16.19
C LYS A 306 -4.16 27.31 -16.72
N PHE A 307 -4.92 26.22 -16.79
CA PHE A 307 -6.32 26.25 -17.25
C PHE A 307 -7.27 26.94 -16.26
N SER A 308 -6.86 27.10 -14.99
CA SER A 308 -7.60 27.92 -14.03
C SER A 308 -7.51 29.41 -14.31
N GLN A 309 -6.50 29.84 -15.08
CA GLN A 309 -6.19 31.25 -15.34
C GLN A 309 -6.52 31.67 -16.77
N CYS A 310 -6.47 30.75 -17.72
CA CYS A 310 -6.67 30.99 -19.14
C CYS A 310 -7.38 29.82 -19.80
N SER A 311 -8.38 30.08 -20.64
CA SER A 311 -9.11 29.04 -21.37
C SER A 311 -8.25 28.33 -22.42
N GLU A 312 -7.25 29.01 -22.99
CA GLU A 312 -6.38 28.50 -24.05
C GLU A 312 -4.90 28.73 -23.67
N PRO A 313 -4.38 28.01 -22.67
CA PRO A 313 -3.01 28.19 -22.22
C PRO A 313 -2.02 27.62 -23.25
N LEU A 314 -0.86 28.26 -23.35
CA LEU A 314 0.31 27.70 -24.02
C LEU A 314 0.99 26.68 -23.09
N LEU A 315 0.89 25.41 -23.47
CA LEU A 315 1.50 24.33 -22.73
C LEU A 315 2.91 24.04 -23.26
N SER A 316 3.82 23.70 -22.36
CA SER A 316 5.21 23.35 -22.68
C SER A 316 5.48 21.84 -22.56
N HIS A 317 4.52 21.08 -22.04
CA HIS A 317 4.62 19.64 -21.86
C HIS A 317 4.65 18.89 -23.20
N PRO A 318 5.47 17.82 -23.36
CA PRO A 318 5.52 17.03 -24.59
C PRO A 318 4.18 16.44 -25.03
N LYS A 319 3.30 16.15 -24.04
CA LYS A 319 1.94 15.64 -24.26
C LYS A 319 0.86 16.74 -24.19
N ALA A 320 1.20 17.99 -24.56
CA ALA A 320 0.28 19.13 -24.52
C ALA A 320 -1.09 18.86 -25.16
N ASN A 321 -1.12 18.18 -26.31
CA ASN A 321 -2.38 17.85 -26.99
C ASN A 321 -3.27 16.91 -26.17
N GLN A 322 -2.70 15.94 -25.46
CA GLN A 322 -3.46 15.04 -24.57
C GLN A 322 -3.99 15.78 -23.34
N ILE A 323 -3.19 16.66 -22.76
CA ILE A 323 -3.61 17.52 -21.64
C ILE A 323 -4.78 18.40 -22.07
N LYS A 324 -4.68 19.08 -23.22
CA LYS A 324 -5.77 19.91 -23.76
C LYS A 324 -7.04 19.10 -23.98
N ALA A 325 -6.92 17.96 -24.67
CA ALA A 325 -8.06 17.09 -24.96
C ALA A 325 -8.75 16.60 -23.67
N LEU A 326 -7.98 16.24 -22.63
CA LEU A 326 -8.54 15.83 -21.35
C LEU A 326 -9.29 16.98 -20.66
N VAL A 327 -8.71 18.17 -20.62
CA VAL A 327 -9.34 19.33 -19.97
C VAL A 327 -10.60 19.77 -20.71
N GLU A 328 -10.56 19.80 -22.06
CA GLU A 328 -11.72 20.11 -22.90
C GLU A 328 -12.86 19.10 -22.67
N ASP A 329 -12.54 17.80 -22.62
CA ASP A 329 -13.51 16.75 -22.37
C ASP A 329 -14.14 16.90 -20.97
N LEU A 330 -13.31 17.10 -19.94
CA LEU A 330 -13.77 17.35 -18.56
C LEU A 330 -14.70 18.57 -18.47
N GLN A 331 -14.35 19.66 -19.14
CA GLN A 331 -15.16 20.89 -19.18
C GLN A 331 -16.47 20.67 -19.95
N SER A 332 -16.46 19.87 -21.02
CA SER A 332 -17.66 19.57 -21.81
C SER A 332 -18.67 18.68 -21.08
N CYS A 333 -18.20 17.82 -20.17
CA CYS A 333 -19.04 16.97 -19.34
C CYS A 333 -19.67 17.72 -18.15
N GLN A 334 -19.26 18.97 -17.87
CA GLN A 334 -19.85 19.76 -16.80
C GLN A 334 -21.27 20.19 -17.20
N THR A 335 -22.25 19.87 -16.34
CA THR A 335 -23.62 20.36 -16.52
C THR A 335 -23.71 21.85 -16.22
N GLU A 336 -24.69 22.54 -16.81
CA GLU A 336 -24.96 23.95 -16.48
C GLU A 336 -25.25 24.09 -14.98
N GLY A 337 -24.37 24.77 -14.24
CA GLY A 337 -24.43 24.92 -12.78
C GLY A 337 -23.59 23.90 -11.99
N GLY A 338 -22.81 23.05 -12.66
CA GLY A 338 -21.80 22.19 -12.04
C GLY A 338 -20.57 22.97 -11.58
N ASP A 339 -19.83 22.39 -10.64
CA ASP A 339 -18.59 22.95 -10.12
C ASP A 339 -17.49 22.95 -11.18
N ALA A 340 -16.64 23.98 -11.17
CA ALA A 340 -15.46 24.04 -12.02
C ALA A 340 -14.52 22.84 -11.80
N VAL A 341 -13.78 22.44 -12.84
CA VAL A 341 -12.83 21.33 -12.78
C VAL A 341 -11.86 21.54 -11.63
N ASN A 342 -11.80 20.58 -10.71
CA ASN A 342 -10.84 20.58 -9.62
C ASN A 342 -9.51 19.99 -10.11
N PHE A 343 -8.56 20.86 -10.48
CA PHE A 343 -7.26 20.44 -11.00
C PHE A 343 -6.34 19.81 -9.94
N ASP A 344 -6.56 20.08 -8.65
CA ASP A 344 -5.85 19.37 -7.58
C ASP A 344 -6.33 17.92 -7.49
N LEU A 345 -7.65 17.68 -7.52
CA LEU A 345 -8.23 16.34 -7.56
C LEU A 345 -7.80 15.58 -8.83
N LEU A 346 -7.75 16.26 -9.98
CA LEU A 346 -7.25 15.69 -11.23
C LEU A 346 -5.78 15.24 -11.12
N HIS A 347 -4.96 16.04 -10.43
CA HIS A 347 -3.56 15.71 -10.20
C HIS A 347 -3.41 14.54 -9.23
N GLU A 348 -4.18 14.52 -8.15
CA GLU A 348 -4.23 13.41 -7.18
C GLU A 348 -4.62 12.10 -7.88
N ALA A 349 -5.71 12.10 -8.66
CA ALA A 349 -6.15 10.93 -9.41
C ALA A 349 -5.10 10.40 -10.40
N GLY A 350 -4.32 11.31 -11.00
CA GLY A 350 -3.20 10.95 -11.86
C GLY A 350 -2.07 10.26 -11.10
N CYS A 351 -1.72 10.77 -9.93
CA CYS A 351 -0.70 10.18 -9.06
C CYS A 351 -1.10 8.78 -8.58
N THR A 352 -2.39 8.49 -8.42
CA THR A 352 -2.86 7.18 -7.92
C THR A 352 -3.10 6.13 -9.01
N CYS A 353 -2.90 6.46 -10.28
CA CYS A 353 -3.06 5.54 -11.41
C CYS A 353 -1.80 5.42 -12.28
N ASP A 354 -0.65 5.75 -11.70
CA ASP A 354 0.62 5.90 -12.40
C ASP A 354 1.42 4.59 -12.57
N ASP A 355 1.44 3.73 -11.55
CA ASP A 355 2.17 2.46 -11.52
C ASP A 355 1.22 1.27 -11.33
N THR A 356 0.68 1.14 -10.12
CA THR A 356 -0.38 0.19 -9.78
C THR A 356 -1.60 0.99 -9.35
N GLU A 357 -2.73 0.77 -10.03
CA GLU A 357 -3.99 1.45 -9.74
C GLU A 357 -4.48 1.17 -8.31
N LEU A 358 -5.23 2.11 -7.75
CA LEU A 358 -5.95 1.89 -6.50
C LEU A 358 -6.88 0.66 -6.61
N PRO A 359 -6.92 -0.18 -5.56
CA PRO A 359 -7.85 -1.27 -5.43
C PRO A 359 -9.31 -0.88 -5.73
N HIS A 360 -10.01 -1.78 -6.42
CA HIS A 360 -11.47 -1.71 -6.56
C HIS A 360 -12.02 -3.13 -6.42
N HIS A 361 -12.73 -3.38 -5.32
CA HIS A 361 -13.37 -4.67 -5.06
C HIS A 361 -14.53 -4.49 -4.09
N VAL A 362 -15.75 -4.29 -4.63
CA VAL A 362 -16.96 -4.25 -3.82
C VAL A 362 -17.36 -5.67 -3.45
N SER A 363 -17.02 -6.10 -2.24
CA SER A 363 -17.31 -7.44 -1.74
C SER A 363 -18.81 -7.69 -1.61
N ASN A 364 -19.24 -8.90 -1.93
CA ASN A 364 -20.57 -9.38 -1.54
C ASN A 364 -20.59 -9.86 -0.07
N GLN A 365 -21.78 -10.17 0.46
CA GLN A 365 -21.93 -10.58 1.86
C GLN A 365 -21.13 -11.84 2.23
N GLU A 366 -21.04 -12.83 1.34
CA GLU A 366 -20.26 -14.06 1.60
C GLU A 366 -18.78 -13.74 1.71
N GLN A 367 -18.24 -12.91 0.81
CA GLN A 367 -16.85 -12.45 0.85
C GLN A 367 -16.54 -11.65 2.12
N MET A 368 -17.42 -10.72 2.49
CA MET A 368 -17.25 -9.94 3.73
C MET A 368 -17.23 -10.86 4.96
N ASN A 369 -18.14 -11.83 5.05
CA ASN A 369 -18.17 -12.80 6.14
C ASN A 369 -16.86 -13.62 6.21
N LEU A 370 -16.37 -14.12 5.07
CA LEU A 370 -15.11 -14.87 5.01
C LEU A 370 -13.91 -14.03 5.49
N LEU A 371 -13.86 -12.73 5.14
CA LEU A 371 -12.80 -11.82 5.59
C LEU A 371 -12.91 -11.50 7.08
N VAL A 372 -14.12 -11.30 7.61
CA VAL A 372 -14.37 -11.09 9.04
C VAL A 372 -13.95 -12.33 9.83
N ASP A 373 -14.34 -13.53 9.40
CA ASP A 373 -13.94 -14.80 10.03
C ASP A 373 -12.42 -14.98 10.02
N ALA A 374 -11.77 -14.71 8.88
CA ALA A 374 -10.31 -14.79 8.76
C ALA A 374 -9.60 -13.74 9.63
N THR A 375 -10.19 -12.55 9.78
CA THR A 375 -9.69 -11.51 10.68
C THR A 375 -9.78 -11.98 12.13
N GLN A 376 -10.91 -12.53 12.55
CA GLN A 376 -11.10 -13.06 13.89
C GLN A 376 -10.11 -14.20 14.20
N GLU A 377 -9.95 -15.14 13.27
CA GLU A 377 -8.96 -16.22 13.39
C GLU A 377 -7.54 -15.65 13.52
N PHE A 378 -7.16 -14.70 12.66
CA PHE A 378 -5.85 -14.07 12.73
C PHE A 378 -5.61 -13.37 14.08
N LEU A 379 -6.57 -12.54 14.51
CA LEU A 379 -6.48 -11.78 15.76
C LEU A 379 -6.45 -12.69 17.00
N SER A 380 -7.09 -13.87 16.96
CA SER A 380 -7.05 -14.84 18.06
C SER A 380 -5.64 -15.39 18.35
N HIS A 381 -4.72 -15.30 17.38
CA HIS A 381 -3.33 -15.69 17.52
C HIS A 381 -2.39 -14.50 17.82
N LEU A 382 -2.92 -13.29 17.79
CA LEU A 382 -2.17 -12.06 18.05
C LEU A 382 -2.14 -11.76 19.56
N LYS A 383 -1.07 -11.13 20.03
CA LYS A 383 -1.06 -10.57 21.38
C LYS A 383 -2.17 -9.52 21.50
N ARG A 384 -2.93 -9.55 22.61
CA ARG A 384 -4.02 -8.60 22.90
C ARG A 384 -3.55 -7.15 22.65
N PRO A 385 -4.19 -6.41 21.72
CA PRO A 385 -3.91 -4.99 21.50
C PRO A 385 -4.20 -4.17 22.75
N THR A 386 -3.44 -3.09 22.93
CA THR A 386 -3.70 -2.11 24.01
C THR A 386 -4.61 -0.99 23.55
N ILE A 387 -4.53 -0.62 22.27
CA ILE A 387 -5.44 0.31 21.61
C ILE A 387 -5.90 -0.33 20.31
N ILE A 388 -7.17 -0.13 20.00
CA ILE A 388 -7.78 -0.48 18.72
C ILE A 388 -8.32 0.80 18.12
N THR A 389 -7.93 1.08 16.88
CA THR A 389 -8.45 2.18 16.07
C THR A 389 -9.17 1.58 14.86
N MET A 390 -10.17 2.30 14.36
CA MET A 390 -10.98 1.84 13.24
C MET A 390 -11.37 3.04 12.37
N ALA A 391 -10.98 3.02 11.10
CA ALA A 391 -11.36 4.01 10.12
C ALA A 391 -12.52 3.49 9.26
N ARG A 392 -13.56 4.30 9.11
CA ARG A 392 -14.74 3.94 8.31
C ARG A 392 -14.50 4.07 6.81
N SER A 393 -13.58 4.95 6.40
CA SER A 393 -13.23 5.29 5.00
C SER A 393 -14.44 5.52 4.10
N SER A 394 -15.56 6.00 4.67
CA SER A 394 -16.84 6.14 3.97
C SER A 394 -17.15 7.59 3.57
N GLN A 395 -16.41 8.57 4.09
CA GLN A 395 -16.59 9.98 3.74
C GLN A 395 -15.78 10.39 2.50
N ASP A 396 -14.74 9.63 2.19
CA ASP A 396 -13.85 9.71 1.03
C ASP A 396 -14.14 8.61 -0.01
N ASP A 397 -15.24 7.87 0.17
CA ASP A 397 -15.80 6.87 -0.73
C ASP A 397 -14.91 5.63 -1.00
N TYR A 398 -13.86 5.40 -0.21
CA TYR A 398 -13.02 4.19 -0.32
C TYR A 398 -13.71 2.93 0.18
N CYS A 399 -14.46 3.00 1.28
CA CYS A 399 -15.37 1.96 1.74
C CYS A 399 -16.80 2.26 1.23
N PRO A 400 -17.49 1.32 0.57
CA PRO A 400 -18.86 1.52 0.08
C PRO A 400 -19.81 2.02 1.19
N PRO A 401 -20.44 3.21 1.03
CA PRO A 401 -21.30 3.80 2.06
C PRO A 401 -22.52 2.95 2.42
N ASP A 402 -22.98 2.08 1.51
CA ASP A 402 -24.07 1.15 1.72
C ASP A 402 -23.66 -0.12 2.48
N GLN A 403 -22.36 -0.38 2.64
CA GLN A 403 -21.82 -1.57 3.31
C GLN A 403 -21.15 -1.24 4.65
N VAL A 404 -20.65 0.00 4.82
CA VAL A 404 -19.84 0.41 5.99
C VAL A 404 -20.48 0.08 7.34
N GLU A 405 -21.78 0.29 7.51
CA GLU A 405 -22.48 -0.01 8.77
C GLU A 405 -22.49 -1.51 9.07
N SER A 406 -22.75 -2.35 8.06
CA SER A 406 -22.76 -3.80 8.23
C SER A 406 -21.36 -4.32 8.57
N ILE A 407 -20.34 -3.83 7.85
CA ILE A 407 -18.95 -4.22 8.07
C ILE A 407 -18.52 -3.81 9.48
N GLN A 408 -18.74 -2.55 9.87
CA GLN A 408 -18.39 -2.03 11.19
C GLN A 408 -19.00 -2.88 12.31
N ASN A 409 -20.29 -3.21 12.21
CA ASN A 409 -20.97 -4.01 13.22
C ASN A 409 -20.39 -5.42 13.33
N SER A 410 -20.10 -6.09 12.20
CA SER A 410 -19.47 -7.41 12.19
C SER A 410 -18.05 -7.38 12.77
N VAL A 411 -17.26 -6.35 12.47
CA VAL A 411 -15.91 -6.19 13.04
C VAL A 411 -15.99 -5.93 14.54
N LEU A 412 -16.89 -5.05 14.99
CA LEU A 412 -17.09 -4.79 16.43
C LEU A 412 -17.51 -6.05 17.20
N GLU A 413 -18.37 -6.89 16.61
CA GLU A 413 -18.79 -8.17 17.20
C GLU A 413 -17.58 -9.09 17.43
N ILE A 414 -16.75 -9.33 16.42
CA ILE A 414 -15.57 -10.19 16.58
C ILE A 414 -14.54 -9.61 17.56
N LEU A 415 -14.42 -8.29 17.65
CA LEU A 415 -13.53 -7.63 18.61
C LEU A 415 -14.04 -7.80 20.04
N GLN A 416 -15.35 -7.63 20.26
CA GLN A 416 -15.98 -7.85 21.57
C GLN A 416 -15.84 -9.30 22.03
N ASP A 417 -16.05 -10.26 21.12
CA ASP A 417 -15.88 -11.68 21.38
C ASP A 417 -14.44 -12.04 21.78
N LEU A 418 -13.45 -11.47 21.09
CA LEU A 418 -12.03 -11.79 21.33
C LEU A 418 -11.47 -11.14 22.58
N TYR A 419 -11.81 -9.87 22.82
CA TYR A 419 -11.06 -9.06 23.79
C TYR A 419 -11.78 -8.78 25.09
N LEU A 420 -13.12 -8.91 25.14
CA LEU A 420 -14.01 -8.60 26.27
C LEU A 420 -13.78 -7.18 26.87
N GLU A 421 -14.85 -6.50 27.29
CA GLU A 421 -14.75 -5.16 27.92
C GLU A 421 -14.01 -4.11 27.06
N ILE A 422 -14.51 -3.86 25.85
CA ILE A 422 -14.01 -2.76 24.99
C ILE A 422 -14.74 -1.47 25.36
N GLU A 423 -14.00 -0.45 25.79
CA GLU A 423 -14.51 0.92 25.88
C GLU A 423 -14.57 1.53 24.47
N LEU A 424 -15.77 1.56 23.90
CA LEU A 424 -15.99 2.12 22.56
C LEU A 424 -16.23 3.63 22.64
N THR A 425 -15.38 4.40 21.95
CA THR A 425 -15.60 5.82 21.68
C THR A 425 -15.83 5.99 20.18
N VAL A 426 -16.94 6.63 19.82
CA VAL A 426 -17.29 6.97 18.43
C VAL A 426 -17.02 8.45 18.23
N ASP A 427 -16.13 8.77 17.28
CA ASP A 427 -15.68 10.15 16.98
C ASP A 427 -16.05 10.52 15.52
N TYR A 428 -17.32 10.29 15.17
CA TYR A 428 -17.95 10.67 13.90
C TYR A 428 -19.42 11.01 14.14
N GLU A 429 -19.99 11.89 13.31
CA GLU A 429 -21.39 12.36 13.40
C GLU A 429 -22.43 11.33 12.98
#